data_AF-A0A650A5Q9-F1
#
_entry.id   AF-A0A650A5Q9-F1
#
_cell.length_a   1.000
_cell.length_b   1.000
_cell.length_c   1.000
_cell.angle_alpha   90.00
_cell.angle_beta   90.00
_cell.angle_gamma   90.00
#
_symmetry.space_group_name_H-M   'P 1'
#
loop_
_entity.id
_entity.type
_entity.pdbx_description
1 polymer ?
#
loop_
_entity_poly.entity_id
_entity_poly.type
_entity_poly.pdbx_seq_one_letter_code
_entity_poly.pdbx_strand_id
1 'polypeptide(L)'
;MAVPTLVGLAAGGALGSVLMGEFAAPAFAALLVTSLLFVMTYISVVVGLSALTGSTSRASMLTIGFFVVFEFMWGAVSYGVVWLTNGFALPPLSEFPNWVFLVNQVPPSAAFTTGLTAFIPGDISGVAGPDFEAFYATPWVGIVMLVFWLVVPLAIGYWRFSNADL
;
A
#
# COMPACT_ATOMS: atom_id res chain seq x y z
N MET A 1 0.32 -14.83 9.47
CA MET A 1 0.42 -14.29 8.10
C MET A 1 1.85 -14.07 7.63
N ALA A 2 2.77 -13.51 8.45
CA ALA A 2 4.15 -13.28 8.03
C ALA A 2 4.94 -14.55 7.63
N VAL A 3 4.76 -15.67 8.34
CA VAL A 3 5.50 -16.92 8.07
C VAL A 3 5.13 -17.55 6.71
N PRO A 4 3.84 -17.76 6.37
CA PRO A 4 3.46 -18.22 5.03
C PRO A 4 3.94 -17.30 3.90
N THR A 5 3.92 -15.97 4.10
CA THR A 5 4.42 -15.01 3.11
C THR A 5 5.92 -15.16 2.89
N LEU A 6 6.71 -15.28 3.96
CA LEU A 6 8.15 -15.52 3.85
C LEU A 6 8.47 -16.83 3.13
N VAL A 7 7.75 -17.90 3.43
CA VAL A 7 7.92 -19.21 2.77
C VAL A 7 7.54 -19.13 1.30
N GLY A 8 6.42 -18.51 0.97
CA GLY A 8 5.98 -18.32 -0.42
C GLY A 8 6.96 -17.47 -1.22
N LEU A 9 7.49 -16.40 -0.62
CA LEU A 9 8.46 -15.53 -1.28
C LEU A 9 9.81 -16.22 -1.48
N ALA A 10 10.29 -16.97 -0.48
CA ALA A 10 11.51 -17.76 -0.59
C ALA A 10 11.40 -18.84 -1.67
N ALA A 11 10.27 -19.56 -1.70
CA ALA A 11 10.00 -20.55 -2.74
C ALA A 11 9.91 -19.91 -4.13
N GLY A 12 9.21 -18.78 -4.26
CA GLY A 12 9.10 -18.04 -5.51
C GLY A 12 10.44 -17.49 -6.00
N GLY A 13 11.25 -16.93 -5.10
CA GLY A 13 12.60 -16.43 -5.41
C GLY A 13 13.54 -17.55 -5.86
N ALA A 14 13.52 -18.69 -5.15
CA ALA A 14 14.30 -19.86 -5.54
C ALA A 14 13.89 -20.40 -6.91
N LEU A 15 12.58 -20.60 -7.15
CA LEU A 15 12.06 -21.05 -8.45
C LEU A 15 12.40 -20.05 -9.57
N GLY A 16 12.22 -18.75 -9.34
CA GLY A 16 12.54 -17.70 -10.30
C GLY A 16 14.02 -17.70 -10.69
N SER A 17 14.91 -17.83 -9.71
CA SER A 17 16.36 -17.89 -9.94
C SER A 17 16.79 -19.10 -10.76
N VAL A 18 16.16 -20.26 -10.54
CA VAL A 18 16.44 -21.50 -11.28
C VAL A 18 15.95 -21.38 -12.72
N LEU A 19 14.78 -20.77 -12.94
CA LEU A 19 14.18 -20.61 -14.26
C LEU A 19 14.88 -19.55 -15.11
N MET A 20 15.33 -18.44 -14.50
CA MET A 20 16.00 -17.35 -15.21
C MET A 20 17.52 -17.52 -15.31
N GLY A 21 18.11 -18.45 -14.56
CA GLY A 21 19.56 -18.68 -14.53
C GLY A 21 20.37 -17.54 -13.90
N GLU A 22 19.70 -16.52 -13.36
CA GLU A 22 20.30 -15.33 -12.77
C GLU A 22 19.55 -14.97 -11.47
N PHE A 23 20.29 -14.61 -10.42
CA PHE A 23 19.71 -14.21 -9.13
C PHE A 23 19.95 -12.73 -8.86
N ALA A 24 18.91 -11.92 -9.04
CA ALA A 24 18.92 -10.50 -8.71
C ALA A 24 18.72 -10.30 -7.20
N ALA A 25 19.77 -10.57 -6.41
CA ALA A 25 19.73 -10.46 -4.95
C ALA A 25 19.16 -9.11 -4.43
N PRO A 26 19.49 -7.94 -5.02
CA PRO A 26 18.92 -6.66 -4.58
C PRO A 26 17.41 -6.57 -4.80
N ALA A 27 16.90 -7.02 -5.96
CA ALA A 27 15.47 -7.02 -6.25
C ALA A 27 14.70 -7.98 -5.35
N PHE A 28 15.28 -9.15 -5.06
CA PHE A 28 14.70 -10.09 -4.10
C PHE A 28 14.64 -9.52 -2.68
N ALA A 29 15.71 -8.85 -2.23
CA ALA A 29 15.74 -8.17 -0.93
C ALA A 29 14.73 -7.03 -0.85
N ALA A 30 14.62 -6.21 -1.91
CA ALA A 30 13.62 -5.15 -2.03
C ALA A 30 12.19 -5.70 -1.91
N LEU A 31 11.90 -6.81 -2.60
CA LEU A 31 10.62 -7.50 -2.53
C LEU A 31 10.35 -8.00 -1.12
N LEU A 32 11.30 -8.70 -0.49
CA LEU A 32 11.17 -9.18 0.89
C LEU A 32 10.83 -8.06 1.87
N VAL A 33 11.62 -6.98 1.87
CA VAL A 33 11.46 -5.86 2.81
C VAL A 33 10.12 -5.16 2.60
N THR A 34 9.77 -4.86 1.35
CA THR A 34 8.52 -4.18 1.03
C THR A 34 7.31 -5.07 1.34
N SER A 35 7.40 -6.38 1.09
CA SER A 35 6.33 -7.33 1.42
C SER A 35 6.14 -7.48 2.93
N LEU A 36 7.22 -7.51 3.71
CA LEU A 36 7.14 -7.53 5.17
C LEU A 36 6.47 -6.26 5.70
N LEU A 37 6.89 -5.09 5.20
CA LEU A 37 6.27 -3.81 5.55
C LEU A 37 4.78 -3.80 5.22
N PHE A 38 4.41 -4.29 4.05
CA PHE A 38 3.02 -4.38 3.60
C PHE A 38 2.17 -5.33 4.47
N VAL A 39 2.70 -6.50 4.83
CA VAL A 39 2.01 -7.42 5.75
C VAL A 39 1.85 -6.78 7.13
N MET A 40 2.88 -6.13 7.67
CA MET A 40 2.80 -5.42 8.94
C MET A 40 1.78 -4.28 8.89
N THR A 41 1.66 -3.60 7.74
CA THR A 41 0.68 -2.54 7.51
C THR A 41 -0.75 -3.06 7.66
N TYR A 42 -1.10 -4.18 7.02
CA TYR A 42 -2.43 -4.76 7.20
C TYR A 42 -2.68 -5.30 8.61
N ILE A 43 -1.66 -5.89 9.25
CA ILE A 43 -1.78 -6.31 10.65
C ILE A 43 -2.11 -5.09 11.52
N SER A 44 -1.40 -3.98 11.34
CA SER A 44 -1.66 -2.71 12.04
C SER A 44 -3.09 -2.24 11.83
N VAL A 45 -3.55 -2.18 10.57
CA VAL A 45 -4.92 -1.75 10.24
C VAL A 45 -5.96 -2.64 10.94
N VAL A 46 -5.85 -3.96 10.80
CA VAL A 46 -6.83 -4.90 11.38
C VAL A 46 -6.83 -4.83 12.91
N VAL A 47 -5.66 -4.78 13.53
CA VAL A 47 -5.51 -4.66 14.99
C VAL A 47 -6.05 -3.31 15.49
N GLY A 48 -5.70 -2.22 14.82
CA GLY A 48 -6.17 -0.87 15.14
C GLY A 48 -7.69 -0.76 15.02
N LEU A 49 -8.29 -1.25 13.94
CA LEU A 49 -9.74 -1.28 13.76
C LEU A 49 -10.42 -2.17 14.81
N SER A 50 -9.82 -3.29 15.19
CA SER A 50 -10.36 -4.17 16.23
C SER A 50 -10.39 -3.49 17.60
N ALA A 51 -9.34 -2.73 17.93
CA ALA A 51 -9.25 -1.97 19.18
C ALA A 51 -10.34 -0.88 19.31
N LEU A 52 -10.92 -0.41 18.20
CA LEU A 52 -11.98 0.60 18.19
C LEU A 52 -13.37 0.03 18.54
N THR A 53 -13.54 -1.28 18.63
CA THR A 53 -14.85 -1.90 18.83
C THR A 53 -14.85 -2.95 19.94
N GLY A 54 -15.95 -3.07 20.67
CA GLY A 54 -16.11 -4.09 21.71
C GLY A 54 -16.63 -5.46 21.24
N SER A 55 -16.83 -5.68 19.93
CA SER A 55 -17.35 -6.97 19.44
C SER A 55 -16.66 -7.46 18.18
N THR A 56 -16.43 -8.77 18.12
CA THR A 56 -15.77 -9.44 16.98
C THR A 56 -16.49 -9.17 15.66
N SER A 57 -17.83 -9.19 15.66
CA SER A 57 -18.64 -8.92 14.46
C SER A 57 -18.41 -7.50 13.91
N ARG A 58 -18.34 -6.48 14.79
CA ARG A 58 -18.07 -5.09 14.37
C ARG A 58 -16.64 -4.93 13.86
N ALA A 59 -15.67 -5.57 14.51
CA ALA A 59 -14.28 -5.57 14.05
C ALA A 59 -14.14 -6.18 12.65
N SER A 60 -14.83 -7.30 12.38
CA SER A 60 -14.87 -7.91 11.04
C SER A 60 -15.52 -6.98 10.01
N MET A 61 -16.65 -6.35 10.33
CA MET A 61 -17.31 -5.39 9.42
C MET A 61 -16.43 -4.19 9.10
N LEU A 62 -15.74 -3.60 10.09
CA LEU A 62 -14.80 -2.50 9.85
C LEU A 62 -13.64 -2.92 8.96
N THR A 63 -13.08 -4.11 9.20
CA THR A 63 -12.00 -4.65 8.38
C THR A 63 -12.46 -4.84 6.94
N ILE A 64 -13.63 -5.46 6.72
CA ILE A 64 -14.19 -5.62 5.38
C ILE A 64 -14.43 -4.25 4.73
N GLY A 65 -15.00 -3.30 5.46
CA GLY A 65 -15.23 -1.94 4.97
C GLY A 65 -13.93 -1.24 4.56
N PHE A 66 -12.84 -1.43 5.31
CA PHE A 66 -11.53 -0.93 4.94
C PHE A 66 -11.08 -1.45 3.57
N PHE A 67 -11.10 -2.77 3.36
CA PHE A 67 -10.73 -3.36 2.07
C PHE A 67 -11.65 -2.89 0.95
N VAL A 68 -12.96 -2.82 1.19
CA VAL A 68 -13.89 -2.33 0.17
C VAL A 68 -13.58 -0.89 -0.21
N VAL A 69 -13.34 0.00 0.75
CA VAL A 69 -13.10 1.42 0.46
C VAL A 69 -11.74 1.63 -0.19
N PHE A 70 -10.67 1.11 0.41
CA PHE A 70 -9.31 1.44 0.00
C PHE A 70 -8.77 0.54 -1.11
N GLU A 71 -9.13 -0.75 -1.11
CA GLU A 71 -8.57 -1.70 -2.09
C GLU A 71 -9.48 -1.87 -3.31
N PHE A 72 -10.80 -1.79 -3.13
CA PHE A 72 -11.75 -2.02 -4.23
C PHE A 72 -12.31 -0.72 -4.82
N MET A 73 -12.81 0.20 -3.99
CA MET A 73 -13.52 1.39 -4.44
C MET A 73 -12.64 2.61 -4.67
N TRP A 74 -11.39 2.60 -4.20
CA TRP A 74 -10.57 3.81 -4.20
C TRP A 74 -10.28 4.37 -5.59
N GLY A 75 -10.23 3.51 -6.62
CA GLY A 75 -10.17 3.97 -8.00
C GLY A 75 -11.34 4.90 -8.36
N ALA A 76 -12.56 4.54 -7.96
CA ALA A 76 -13.73 5.41 -8.15
C ALA A 76 -13.66 6.68 -7.31
N VAL A 77 -13.11 6.62 -6.09
CA VAL A 77 -12.85 7.79 -5.25
C VAL A 77 -11.89 8.75 -5.96
N SER A 78 -10.76 8.24 -6.46
CA SER A 78 -9.77 9.01 -7.21
C SER A 78 -10.39 9.71 -8.43
N TYR A 79 -11.14 8.96 -9.25
CA TYR A 79 -11.90 9.53 -10.36
C TYR A 79 -12.91 10.60 -9.91
N GLY A 80 -13.63 10.35 -8.82
CA GLY A 80 -14.57 11.30 -8.25
C GLY A 80 -13.91 12.61 -7.79
N VAL A 81 -12.73 12.54 -7.18
CA VAL A 81 -11.96 13.73 -6.77
C VAL A 81 -11.48 14.51 -7.98
N VAL A 82 -10.98 13.84 -9.03
CA VAL A 82 -10.61 14.48 -10.30
C VAL A 82 -11.82 15.16 -10.94
N TRP A 83 -12.93 14.45 -11.05
CA TRP A 83 -14.18 14.98 -11.60
C TRP A 83 -14.65 16.24 -10.87
N LEU A 84 -14.66 16.20 -9.53
CA LEU A 84 -15.08 17.33 -8.70
C LEU A 84 -14.16 18.55 -8.86
N THR A 85 -12.84 18.32 -8.88
CA THR A 85 -11.84 19.40 -8.97
C THR A 85 -11.70 19.98 -10.38
N ASN A 86 -12.08 19.23 -11.42
CA ASN A 86 -12.12 19.67 -12.81
C ASN A 86 -13.48 20.23 -13.24
N GLY A 87 -14.29 20.72 -12.28
CA GLY A 87 -15.57 21.36 -12.59
C GLY A 87 -16.65 20.41 -13.10
N PHE A 88 -16.69 19.19 -12.55
CA PHE A 88 -17.64 18.12 -12.92
C PHE A 88 -17.42 17.58 -14.34
N ALA A 89 -16.19 17.63 -14.84
CA ALA A 89 -15.76 16.99 -16.07
C ALA A 89 -14.63 15.99 -15.78
N LEU A 90 -14.65 14.84 -16.45
CA LEU A 90 -13.57 13.86 -16.40
C LEU A 90 -12.66 14.06 -17.63
N PRO A 91 -11.42 14.55 -17.45
CA PRO A 91 -10.48 14.64 -18.56
C PRO A 91 -10.02 13.25 -19.02
N PRO A 92 -9.35 13.13 -20.18
CA PRO A 92 -8.63 11.91 -20.54
C PRO A 92 -7.57 11.55 -19.50
N LEU A 93 -7.25 10.25 -19.32
CA LEU A 93 -6.28 9.79 -18.32
C LEU A 93 -4.89 10.42 -18.49
N SER A 94 -4.49 10.74 -19.73
CA SER A 94 -3.23 11.41 -20.06
C SER A 94 -3.16 12.87 -19.59
N GLU A 95 -4.30 13.46 -19.23
CA GLU A 95 -4.44 14.84 -18.77
C GLU A 95 -4.82 14.91 -17.28
N PHE A 96 -4.71 13.79 -16.56
CA PHE A 96 -4.99 13.79 -15.13
C PHE A 96 -4.01 14.70 -14.39
N PRO A 97 -4.48 15.51 -13.43
CA PRO A 97 -3.59 16.36 -12.65
C PRO A 97 -2.52 15.54 -11.91
N ASN A 98 -1.29 16.02 -11.89
CA ASN A 98 -0.16 15.30 -11.28
C ASN A 98 -0.38 14.94 -9.80
N TRP A 99 -1.15 15.72 -9.04
CA TRP A 99 -1.44 15.42 -7.63
C TRP A 99 -2.25 14.14 -7.45
N VAL A 100 -2.94 13.66 -8.49
CA VAL A 100 -3.70 12.40 -8.47
C VAL A 100 -2.79 11.22 -8.17
N PHE A 101 -1.51 11.30 -8.54
CA PHE A 101 -0.51 10.33 -8.13
C PHE A 101 -0.55 10.08 -6.62
N LEU A 102 -0.55 11.14 -5.79
CA LEU A 102 -0.59 11.01 -4.32
C LEU A 102 -1.89 10.39 -3.83
N VAL A 103 -3.02 10.76 -4.43
CA VAL A 103 -4.33 10.17 -4.11
C VAL A 103 -4.32 8.67 -4.41
N ASN A 104 -3.73 8.27 -5.52
CA ASN A 104 -3.59 6.87 -5.90
C ASN A 104 -2.58 6.09 -5.05
N GLN A 105 -1.75 6.76 -4.25
CA GLN A 105 -0.88 6.07 -3.28
C GLN A 105 -1.61 5.70 -1.99
N VAL A 106 -2.78 6.29 -1.69
CA VAL A 106 -3.49 6.06 -0.42
C VAL A 106 -3.80 4.57 -0.15
N PRO A 107 -4.24 3.75 -1.12
CA PRO A 107 -4.40 2.31 -0.91
C PRO A 107 -3.06 1.63 -0.58
N PRO A 108 -2.97 0.84 0.50
CA PRO A 108 -1.77 0.07 0.81
C PRO A 108 -1.22 -0.74 -0.37
N SER A 109 -2.06 -1.35 -1.21
CA SER A 109 -1.58 -2.15 -2.36
C SER A 109 -0.89 -1.31 -3.45
N ALA A 110 -1.42 -0.12 -3.73
CA ALA A 110 -0.82 0.82 -4.67
C ALA A 110 0.51 1.36 -4.13
N ALA A 111 0.55 1.67 -2.83
CA ALA A 111 1.75 2.08 -2.12
C ALA A 111 2.83 0.97 -2.12
N PHE A 112 2.45 -0.30 -1.98
CA PHE A 112 3.37 -1.44 -2.10
C PHE A 112 3.99 -1.53 -3.49
N THR A 113 3.17 -1.48 -4.55
CA THR A 113 3.66 -1.57 -5.94
C THR A 113 4.62 -0.44 -6.26
N THR A 114 4.28 0.79 -5.85
CA THR A 114 5.11 1.98 -6.06
C THR A 114 6.38 1.94 -5.20
N GLY A 115 6.26 1.56 -3.93
CA GLY A 115 7.39 1.50 -3.00
C GLY A 115 8.41 0.43 -3.36
N LEU A 116 7.97 -0.68 -3.98
CA LEU A 116 8.86 -1.75 -4.43
C LEU A 116 9.92 -1.25 -5.42
N THR A 117 9.57 -0.30 -6.29
CA THR A 117 10.50 0.25 -7.29
C THR A 117 11.52 1.22 -6.69
N ALA A 118 11.33 1.68 -5.45
CA ALA A 118 12.26 2.59 -4.78
C ALA A 118 13.65 1.97 -4.54
N PHE A 119 13.72 0.64 -4.46
CA PHE A 119 14.93 -0.11 -4.15
C PHE A 119 15.54 -0.83 -5.37
N ILE A 120 14.87 -0.77 -6.53
CA ILE A 120 15.28 -1.48 -7.75
C ILE A 120 15.74 -0.43 -8.76
N PRO A 121 17.02 -0.44 -9.19
CA PRO A 121 17.50 0.45 -10.24
C PRO A 121 16.85 0.10 -11.59
N GLY A 122 16.31 1.10 -12.29
CA GLY A 122 15.74 0.97 -13.63
C GLY A 122 14.22 0.80 -13.65
N ASP A 123 13.66 0.76 -14.86
CA ASP A 123 12.22 0.59 -15.07
C ASP A 123 11.82 -0.88 -14.92
N ILE A 124 10.82 -1.14 -14.07
CA ILE A 124 10.21 -2.46 -13.96
C ILE A 124 9.07 -2.52 -14.99
N SER A 125 9.20 -3.41 -15.98
CA SER A 125 8.16 -3.64 -16.99
C SER A 125 6.80 -3.89 -16.34
N GLY A 126 5.81 -3.07 -16.67
CA GLY A 126 4.44 -3.15 -16.12
C GLY A 126 4.20 -2.35 -14.84
N VAL A 127 5.23 -1.72 -14.26
CA VAL A 127 5.11 -0.75 -13.18
C VAL A 127 5.53 0.62 -13.70
N ALA A 128 4.56 1.42 -14.14
CA ALA A 128 4.83 2.77 -14.61
C ALA A 128 5.13 3.70 -13.42
N GLY A 129 6.35 4.22 -13.37
CA GLY A 129 6.67 5.37 -12.51
C GLY A 129 5.97 6.64 -13.01
N PRO A 130 5.88 7.69 -12.17
CA PRO A 130 5.41 8.99 -12.65
C PRO A 130 6.35 9.52 -13.74
N ASP A 131 5.77 9.97 -14.86
CA ASP A 131 6.46 10.48 -16.04
C ASP A 131 6.61 12.02 -16.05
N PHE A 132 6.31 12.65 -14.91
CA PHE A 132 6.33 14.08 -14.70
C PHE A 132 7.32 14.48 -13.60
N GLU A 133 7.85 15.69 -13.68
CA GLU A 133 8.77 16.22 -12.69
C GLU A 133 8.01 16.87 -11.52
N ALA A 134 8.07 16.25 -10.34
CA ALA A 134 7.61 16.84 -9.09
C ALA A 134 8.37 16.24 -7.90
N PHE A 135 8.49 16.99 -6.79
CA PHE A 135 9.20 16.49 -5.59
C PHE A 135 8.56 15.22 -5.00
N TYR A 136 7.26 15.03 -5.22
CA TYR A 136 6.52 13.85 -4.78
C TYR A 136 6.41 12.77 -5.86
N ALA A 137 6.89 13.03 -7.08
CA ALA A 137 6.90 12.06 -8.18
C ALA A 137 8.04 11.05 -7.98
N THR A 138 8.04 10.36 -6.84
CA THR A 138 9.09 9.42 -6.48
C THR A 138 8.51 8.11 -5.95
N PRO A 139 9.17 6.97 -6.22
CA PRO A 139 8.77 5.68 -5.66
C PRO A 139 8.68 5.66 -4.12
N TRP A 140 9.48 6.50 -3.44
CA TRP A 140 9.54 6.59 -1.99
C TRP A 140 8.21 7.00 -1.34
N VAL A 141 7.31 7.67 -2.08
CA VAL A 141 5.97 7.99 -1.58
C VAL A 141 5.20 6.73 -1.19
N GLY A 142 5.36 5.63 -1.92
CA GLY A 142 4.75 4.35 -1.57
C GLY A 142 5.23 3.84 -0.21
N ILE A 143 6.54 3.92 0.06
CA ILE A 143 7.12 3.53 1.36
C ILE A 143 6.61 4.43 2.49
N VAL A 144 6.59 5.75 2.27
CA VAL A 144 6.06 6.70 3.26
C VAL A 144 4.60 6.40 3.57
N MET A 145 3.78 6.10 2.57
CA MET A 145 2.37 5.79 2.77
C MET A 145 2.16 4.45 3.50
N LEU A 146 2.97 3.42 3.20
CA LEU A 146 2.94 2.18 3.98
C LEU A 146 3.33 2.42 5.44
N VAL A 147 4.35 3.22 5.71
CA VAL A 147 4.75 3.59 7.08
C VAL A 147 3.64 4.38 7.76
N PHE A 148 2.97 5.29 7.06
CA PHE A 148 1.80 6.00 7.58
C PHE A 148 0.71 5.02 8.02
N TRP A 149 0.33 4.07 7.17
CA TRP A 149 -0.66 3.04 7.50
C TRP A 149 -0.19 2.03 8.55
N LEU A 150 1.11 1.84 8.72
CA LEU A 150 1.64 1.04 9.81
C LEU A 150 1.49 1.78 11.13
N VAL A 151 1.91 3.04 11.19
CA VAL A 151 2.04 3.80 12.44
C VAL A 151 0.69 4.32 12.93
N VAL A 152 -0.14 4.88 12.06
CA VAL A 152 -1.38 5.59 12.46
C VAL A 152 -2.40 4.66 13.13
N PRO A 153 -2.79 3.51 12.55
CA PRO A 153 -3.74 2.60 13.18
C PRO A 153 -3.20 1.96 14.47
N LEU A 154 -1.89 1.67 14.53
CA LEU A 154 -1.25 1.20 15.76
C LEU A 154 -1.31 2.26 16.87
N ALA A 155 -0.99 3.52 16.55
CA ALA A 155 -1.03 4.62 17.51
C ALA A 155 -2.46 4.85 18.04
N ILE A 156 -3.45 4.82 17.15
CA ILE A 156 -4.87 4.93 17.52
C ILE A 156 -5.28 3.76 18.43
N GLY A 157 -4.91 2.53 18.07
CA GLY A 157 -5.20 1.35 18.88
C GLY A 157 -4.57 1.42 20.27
N TYR A 158 -3.29 1.78 20.33
CA TYR A 158 -2.55 1.95 21.58
C TYR A 158 -3.19 3.01 22.50
N TRP A 159 -3.53 4.16 21.95
CA TRP A 159 -4.19 5.23 22.70
C TRP A 159 -5.53 4.77 23.30
N ARG A 160 -6.33 4.03 22.53
CA ARG A 160 -7.63 3.51 22.97
C ARG A 160 -7.52 2.49 24.11
N PHE A 161 -6.51 1.62 24.07
CA PHE A 161 -6.20 0.67 25.15
C PHE A 161 -5.74 1.42 26.41
N SER A 162 -4.82 2.38 26.28
CA SER A 162 -4.32 3.12 27.44
C SER A 162 -5.41 3.90 28.20
N ASN A 163 -6.43 4.39 27.49
CA ASN A 163 -7.57 5.07 28.11
C ASN A 163 -8.64 4.12 28.67
N ALA A 164 -8.59 2.82 28.35
CA ALA A 164 -9.55 1.83 28.85
C ALA A 164 -9.09 1.19 30.17
N ASP A 165 -7.78 1.19 30.42
CA ASP A 165 -7.14 0.65 31.64
C ASP A 165 -6.98 1.69 32.77
N LEU A 166 -7.55 2.90 32.60
CA LEU A 166 -7.67 3.94 33.63
C LEU A 166 -9.08 4.00 34.21
#